data_AF-A0A7J3V0J7-F1
#
_entry.id   AF-A0A7J3V0J7-F1
#
_cell.length_a   1.000
_cell.length_b   1.000
_cell.length_c   1.000
_cell.angle_alpha   90.00
_cell.angle_beta   90.00
_cell.angle_gamma   90.00
#
_symmetry.space_group_name_H-M   'P 1'
#
loop_
_entity.id
_entity.type
_entity.pdbx_description
1 polymer ?
#
loop_
_entity_poly.entity_id
_entity_poly.type
_entity_poly.pdbx_seq_one_letter_code
_entity_poly.pdbx_strand_id
1 'polypeptide(L)'
;MSFLEVLVDGEIIREAMLVDYSDGEEIMYKGPNMEKKIKNAAIAVMETLPSLKYMVIALAKKKYVIISVSEEKCLVLGIDPTIDSEQLVTKMTKTLKELGLDW
;
A
#
# COMPACT_ATOMS: atom_id res chain seq x y z
N MET A 1 13.58 -2.32 14.14
CA MET A 1 13.09 -2.91 12.89
C MET A 1 11.60 -2.70 12.83
N SER A 2 11.11 -1.84 11.94
CA SER A 2 9.66 -1.62 11.79
C SER A 2 9.05 -2.72 10.90
N PHE A 3 7.77 -3.05 11.08
CA PHE A 3 7.06 -4.02 10.22
C PHE A 3 7.16 -3.69 8.73
N LEU A 4 7.30 -2.41 8.37
CA LEU A 4 7.42 -1.96 6.99
C LEU A 4 8.82 -2.22 6.40
N GLU A 5 9.88 -2.24 7.22
CA GLU A 5 11.22 -2.66 6.78
C GLU A 5 11.28 -4.15 6.46
N VAL A 6 10.38 -4.95 7.04
CA VAL A 6 10.21 -6.37 6.70
C VAL A 6 9.50 -6.52 5.35
N LEU A 7 8.64 -5.58 4.98
CA LEU A 7 7.96 -5.59 3.68
C LEU A 7 8.82 -5.10 2.53
N VAL A 8 9.75 -4.17 2.77
CA VAL A 8 10.65 -3.65 1.72
C VAL A 8 11.80 -4.63 1.51
N ASP A 9 11.65 -5.51 0.53
CA ASP A 9 12.71 -6.44 0.10
C ASP A 9 13.70 -5.82 -0.91
N GLY A 10 13.36 -4.66 -1.49
CA GLY A 10 14.17 -3.94 -2.48
C GLY A 10 14.10 -4.50 -3.90
N GLU A 11 13.60 -5.72 -4.10
CA GLU A 11 13.47 -6.38 -5.40
C GLU A 11 12.05 -6.24 -5.95
N ILE A 12 11.05 -6.67 -5.18
CA ILE A 12 9.63 -6.63 -5.52
C ILE A 12 9.00 -5.39 -4.91
N ILE A 13 9.13 -5.22 -3.58
CA ILE A 13 8.63 -4.05 -2.85
C ILE A 13 9.82 -3.13 -2.59
N ARG A 14 9.84 -2.02 -3.31
CA ARG A 14 10.95 -1.06 -3.31
C ARG A 14 10.80 0.02 -2.25
N GLU A 15 9.56 0.31 -1.87
CA GLU A 15 9.23 1.34 -0.88
C GLU A 15 7.83 1.10 -0.30
N ALA A 16 7.62 1.57 0.92
CA ALA A 16 6.34 1.49 1.61
C ALA A 16 6.00 2.81 2.29
N MET A 17 4.71 3.08 2.44
CA MET A 17 4.18 4.22 3.18
C MET A 17 2.89 3.80 3.87
N LEU A 18 2.81 4.01 5.18
CA LEU A 18 1.58 3.81 5.95
C LEU A 18 0.93 5.18 6.14
N VAL A 19 -0.31 5.31 5.68
CA VAL A 19 -1.09 6.54 5.74
C VAL A 19 -2.22 6.32 6.73
N ASP A 20 -2.29 7.19 7.73
CA ASP A 20 -3.43 7.34 8.61
C ASP A 20 -4.17 8.60 8.17
N TYR A 21 -5.38 8.44 7.67
CA TYR A 21 -6.22 9.54 7.20
C TYR A 21 -7.42 9.77 8.11
N SER A 22 -7.32 9.34 9.38
CA SER A 22 -8.14 9.91 10.46
C SER A 22 -7.87 11.41 10.63
N ASP A 23 -8.72 12.11 11.39
CA ASP A 23 -8.71 13.57 11.60
C ASP A 23 -7.28 14.16 11.66
N GLY A 24 -6.82 14.74 10.53
CA GLY A 24 -5.50 15.40 10.42
C GLY A 24 -4.50 14.81 9.42
N GLU A 25 -4.81 13.70 8.73
CA GLU A 25 -3.95 13.04 7.71
C GLU A 25 -2.45 12.95 8.07
N GLU A 26 -2.04 11.89 8.77
CA GLU A 26 -0.65 11.67 9.14
C GLU A 26 0.03 10.59 8.28
N ILE A 27 1.27 10.86 7.88
CA ILE A 27 2.14 9.81 7.34
C ILE A 27 2.85 9.16 8.52
N MET A 28 2.40 7.96 8.91
CA MET A 28 3.04 7.21 9.99
C MET A 28 4.45 6.73 9.61
N TYR A 29 4.69 6.50 8.31
CA TYR A 29 6.00 6.13 7.77
C TYR A 29 6.06 6.39 6.27
N LYS A 30 7.23 6.79 5.74
CA LYS A 30 7.44 7.06 4.32
C LYS A 30 8.84 6.62 3.85
N GLY A 31 8.89 5.75 2.85
CA GLY A 31 10.13 5.48 2.11
C GLY A 31 10.70 6.76 1.44
N PRO A 32 12.02 6.88 1.29
CA PRO A 32 12.68 8.12 0.86
C PRO A 32 12.24 8.63 -0.51
N ASN A 33 11.82 7.73 -1.40
CA ASN A 33 11.47 8.05 -2.78
C ASN A 33 9.96 8.14 -3.04
N MET A 34 9.13 7.95 -2.01
CA MET A 34 7.69 7.88 -2.17
C MET A 34 7.14 9.27 -2.51
N GLU A 35 6.27 9.38 -3.51
CA GLU A 35 5.76 10.67 -3.93
C GLU A 35 4.63 11.16 -3.03
N LYS A 36 4.63 12.44 -2.64
CA LYS A 36 3.51 13.00 -1.86
C LYS A 36 2.18 12.92 -2.62
N LYS A 37 2.23 12.93 -3.96
CA LYS A 37 1.04 12.81 -4.82
C LYS A 37 0.36 11.45 -4.70
N ILE A 38 1.10 10.36 -4.51
CA ILE A 38 0.50 9.03 -4.34
C ILE A 38 -0.24 8.92 -3.00
N LYS A 39 0.23 9.62 -1.95
CA LYS A 39 -0.49 9.76 -0.67
C LYS A 39 -1.89 10.33 -0.90
N ASN A 40 -1.96 11.50 -1.54
CA ASN A 40 -3.23 12.19 -1.75
C ASN A 40 -4.20 11.38 -2.62
N ALA A 41 -3.67 10.67 -3.64
CA ALA A 41 -4.48 9.78 -4.46
C ALA A 41 -5.02 8.59 -3.65
N ALA A 42 -4.20 7.99 -2.78
CA ALA A 42 -4.62 6.90 -1.92
C ALA A 42 -5.73 7.32 -0.94
N ILE A 43 -5.56 8.47 -0.28
CA ILE A 43 -6.56 9.02 0.65
C ILE A 43 -7.87 9.27 -0.08
N ALA A 44 -7.83 10.04 -1.18
CA ALA A 44 -9.04 10.38 -1.93
C ALA A 44 -9.82 9.15 -2.41
N VAL A 45 -9.12 8.10 -2.86
CA VAL A 45 -9.75 6.84 -3.27
C VAL A 45 -10.37 6.11 -2.09
N MET A 46 -9.64 5.96 -0.98
CA MET A 46 -10.10 5.18 0.17
C MET A 46 -11.25 5.86 0.91
N GLU A 47 -11.23 7.18 1.03
CA GLU A 47 -12.36 7.95 1.57
C GLU A 47 -13.60 7.84 0.68
N THR A 48 -13.42 7.84 -0.65
CA THR A 48 -14.54 7.74 -1.59
C THR A 48 -15.12 6.32 -1.65
N LEU A 49 -14.26 5.31 -1.49
CA LEU A 49 -14.61 3.90 -1.63
C LEU A 49 -14.16 3.13 -0.37
N PRO A 50 -14.84 3.31 0.78
CA PRO A 50 -14.41 2.71 2.06
C PRO A 50 -14.46 1.17 2.05
N SER A 51 -15.24 0.57 1.15
CA SER A 51 -15.28 -0.88 0.97
C SER A 51 -14.17 -1.43 0.06
N LEU A 52 -13.33 -0.57 -0.54
CA LEU A 52 -12.28 -0.98 -1.44
C LEU A 52 -11.11 -1.60 -0.64
N LYS A 53 -10.84 -2.88 -0.89
CA LYS A 53 -9.76 -3.60 -0.20
C LYS A 53 -8.38 -3.24 -0.73
N TYR A 54 -8.26 -3.01 -2.03
CA TYR A 54 -7.00 -2.58 -2.63
C TYR A 54 -7.21 -1.89 -3.98
N MET A 55 -6.19 -1.16 -4.42
CA MET A 55 -6.10 -0.55 -5.75
C MET A 55 -4.68 -0.67 -6.28
N VAL A 56 -4.54 -0.85 -7.59
CA VAL A 56 -3.26 -0.74 -8.29
C VAL A 56 -3.25 0.56 -9.10
N ILE A 57 -2.22 1.38 -8.90
CA ILE A 57 -2.01 2.61 -9.66
C ILE A 57 -0.69 2.50 -10.42
N ALA A 58 -0.76 2.55 -11.75
CA ALA A 58 0.41 2.66 -12.61
C ALA A 58 0.59 4.13 -13.05
N LEU A 59 1.73 4.72 -12.70
CA LEU A 59 2.11 6.09 -13.07
C LEU A 59 3.43 6.06 -13.86
N ALA A 60 3.33 6.09 -15.18
CA ALA A 60 4.47 6.01 -16.10
C ALA A 60 5.38 4.80 -15.80
N LYS A 61 6.57 5.05 -15.22
CA LYS A 61 7.56 4.01 -14.87
C LYS A 61 7.44 3.52 -13.42
N LYS A 62 6.39 3.90 -12.71
CA LYS A 62 6.16 3.52 -11.31
C LYS A 62 4.83 2.79 -11.19
N LYS A 63 4.78 1.87 -10.24
CA LYS A 63 3.62 1.05 -9.97
C LYS A 63 3.42 0.96 -8.47
N TYR A 64 2.20 1.22 -8.04
CA TYR A 64 1.83 1.29 -6.65
C TYR A 64 0.68 0.33 -6.38
N VAL A 65 0.75 -0.37 -5.26
CA VAL A 65 -0.37 -1.13 -4.70
C VAL A 65 -0.78 -0.44 -3.41
N ILE A 66 -2.04 -0.06 -3.33
CA ILE A 66 -2.65 0.56 -2.15
C ILE A 66 -3.56 -0.49 -1.53
N ILE A 67 -3.37 -0.80 -0.26
CA ILE A 67 -4.14 -1.82 0.47
C ILE A 67 -4.83 -1.12 1.65
N SER A 68 -6.13 -1.31 1.79
CA SER A 68 -6.85 -0.86 2.97
C SER A 68 -6.45 -1.74 4.17
N VAL A 69 -6.06 -1.09 5.26
CA VAL A 69 -5.67 -1.74 6.52
C VAL A 69 -6.79 -1.62 7.55
N SER A 70 -7.47 -0.48 7.55
CA SER A 70 -8.71 -0.22 8.30
C SER A 70 -9.49 0.88 7.58
N GLU A 71 -10.66 1.25 8.11
CA GLU A 71 -11.49 2.34 7.56
C GLU A 71 -10.76 3.68 7.40
N GLU A 72 -9.69 3.90 8.18
CA GLU A 72 -8.96 5.16 8.24
C GLU A 72 -7.47 4.99 7.91
N LYS A 73 -7.03 3.77 7.56
CA LYS A 73 -5.61 3.47 7.31
C LYS A 73 -5.41 2.71 6.03
N CYS A 74 -4.40 3.11 5.27
CA CYS A 74 -3.98 2.37 4.09
C CYS A 74 -2.46 2.25 3.99
N LEU A 75 -2.03 1.13 3.41
CA LEU A 75 -0.66 0.84 3.10
C LEU A 75 -0.42 1.07 1.62
N VAL A 76 0.53 1.92 1.28
CA VAL A 76 0.97 2.19 -0.10
C VAL A 76 2.32 1.52 -0.31
N LEU A 77 2.39 0.60 -1.26
CA LEU A 77 3.58 -0.13 -1.64
C LEU A 77 4.02 0.31 -3.03
N GLY A 78 5.22 0.84 -3.16
CA GLY A 78 5.88 1.01 -4.44
C GLY A 78 6.52 -0.30 -4.84
N ILE A 79 6.07 -0.86 -5.96
CA ILE A 79 6.53 -2.17 -6.45
C ILE A 79 7.29 -2.03 -7.76
N ASP A 80 8.13 -3.02 -8.06
CA ASP A 80 8.78 -3.10 -9.35
C ASP A 80 7.71 -3.11 -10.48
N PRO A 81 7.83 -2.22 -11.49
CA PRO A 81 6.84 -2.09 -12.55
C PRO A 81 6.58 -3.37 -13.35
N THR A 82 7.56 -4.28 -13.42
CA THR A 82 7.50 -5.55 -14.14
C THR A 82 6.69 -6.62 -13.41
N ILE A 83 6.43 -6.42 -12.12
CA ILE A 83 5.67 -7.37 -11.30
C ILE A 83 4.19 -7.32 -11.67
N ASP A 84 3.60 -8.50 -11.82
CA ASP A 84 2.16 -8.67 -11.90
C ASP A 84 1.51 -8.34 -10.55
N SER A 85 0.83 -7.21 -10.51
CA SER A 85 0.23 -6.65 -9.29
C SER A 85 -0.93 -7.50 -8.78
N GLU A 86 -1.72 -8.11 -9.67
CA GLU A 86 -2.85 -8.95 -9.27
C GLU A 86 -2.34 -10.25 -8.64
N GLN A 87 -1.31 -10.86 -9.23
CA GLN A 87 -0.67 -12.04 -8.63
C GLN A 87 -0.02 -11.71 -7.28
N LEU A 88 0.64 -10.56 -7.17
CA LEU A 88 1.23 -10.12 -5.91
C LEU A 88 0.16 -9.97 -4.83
N VAL A 89 -0.91 -9.22 -5.11
CA VAL A 89 -2.01 -9.03 -4.16
C VAL A 89 -2.66 -10.36 -3.81
N THR A 90 -2.88 -11.25 -4.78
CA THR A 90 -3.46 -12.59 -4.55
C THR A 90 -2.58 -13.42 -3.61
N LYS A 91 -1.26 -13.40 -3.81
CA LYS A 91 -0.31 -14.10 -2.92
C LYS A 91 -0.34 -13.50 -1.51
N MET A 92 -0.25 -12.18 -1.39
CA MET A 92 -0.32 -11.49 -0.10
C MET A 92 -1.62 -11.81 0.64
N THR A 93 -2.75 -11.69 -0.05
CA THR A 93 -4.09 -12.06 0.43
C THR A 93 -4.11 -13.46 1.01
N LYS A 94 -3.58 -14.43 0.26
CA LYS A 94 -3.56 -15.84 0.66
C LYS A 94 -2.69 -16.03 1.90
N THR A 95 -1.50 -15.45 1.93
CA THR A 95 -0.59 -15.53 3.07
C THR A 95 -1.19 -14.91 4.33
N LEU A 96 -1.84 -13.74 4.23
CA LEU A 96 -2.50 -13.10 5.37
C LEU A 96 -3.61 -13.99 5.94
N LYS A 97 -4.43 -14.60 5.08
CA LYS A 97 -5.46 -15.58 5.49
C LYS A 97 -4.86 -16.81 6.17
N GLU A 98 -3.78 -17.36 5.64
CA GLU A 98 -3.07 -18.50 6.25
C GLU A 98 -2.50 -18.16 7.65
N LEU A 99 -2.18 -16.88 7.88
CA LEU A 99 -1.74 -16.36 9.18
C LEU A 99 -2.90 -15.99 10.12
N GLY A 100 -4.16 -16.19 9.71
CA GLY A 100 -5.34 -15.86 10.50
C GLY A 100 -5.63 -14.36 10.60
N LEU A 101 -5.05 -13.56 9.70
CA LEU A 101 -5.30 -12.13 9.58
C LEU A 101 -6.39 -11.93 8.52
N ASP A 102 -7.64 -11.74 8.96
CA ASP A 102 -8.72 -11.29 8.08
C ASP A 102 -8.62 -9.77 7.89
N TRP A 103 -8.68 -9.33 6.63
CA TRP A 103 -8.45 -7.95 6.20
C TRP A 103 -9.54 -7.48 5.24
#